data_AF-A0AAW9IBE8-F1
#
_entry.id   AF-A0AAW9IBE8-F1
#
_cell.length_a   1.000
_cell.length_b   1.000
_cell.length_c   1.000
_cell.angle_alpha   90.00
_cell.angle_beta   90.00
_cell.angle_gamma   90.00
#
_symmetry.space_group_name_H-M   'P 1'
#
loop_
_entity.id
_entity.type
_entity.pdbx_description
1 polymer ?
#
loop_
_entity_poly.entity_id
_entity_poly.type
_entity_poly.pdbx_seq_one_letter_code
_entity_poly.pdbx_strand_id
1 'polypeptide(L)'
;YIIHNTIFNKDSLSFLRAFDVLEKEISLTNEVFIGAPGLVNDMGIRKPSYYAYYLLSKLGNEIVAMENGYIVTKKDDEYCILLYSYTDEINELQKYDDIFTKRGKRKIYKRKFSLNIENIKKSSRI
;
A
#
# COMPACT_ATOMS: atom_id res chain seq x y z
N TYR A 1 1.15 -3.35 4.49
CA TYR A 1 2.11 -4.36 4.04
C TYR A 1 3.02 -3.79 2.94
N ILE A 2 2.59 -3.70 1.66
CA ILE A 2 3.44 -3.26 0.53
C ILE A 2 4.21 -1.96 0.82
N ILE A 3 3.51 -0.85 1.12
CA ILE A 3 4.15 0.46 1.40
C ILE A 3 5.20 0.33 2.52
N HIS A 4 4.84 -0.30 3.64
CA HIS A 4 5.74 -0.46 4.79
C HIS A 4 6.99 -1.27 4.40
N ASN A 5 6.82 -2.41 3.74
CA ASN A 5 7.95 -3.30 3.42
C ASN A 5 8.84 -2.71 2.31
N THR A 6 8.27 -2.00 1.34
CA THR A 6 9.08 -1.29 0.33
C THR A 6 9.95 -0.21 0.97
N ILE A 7 9.42 0.52 1.96
CA ILE A 7 10.14 1.62 2.61
C ILE A 7 11.18 1.10 3.62
N PHE A 8 10.78 0.20 4.53
CA PHE A 8 11.57 -0.19 5.70
C PHE A 8 12.42 -1.45 5.48
N ASN A 9 11.85 -2.48 4.84
CA ASN A 9 12.51 -3.78 4.77
C ASN A 9 13.31 -3.97 3.48
N LYS A 10 13.05 -3.15 2.46
CA LYS A 10 13.56 -3.37 1.08
C LYS A 10 13.30 -4.80 0.59
N ASP A 11 12.25 -5.43 1.10
CA ASP A 11 11.91 -6.81 0.76
C ASP A 11 11.66 -6.90 -0.73
N SER A 12 12.19 -7.95 -1.35
CA SER A 12 11.86 -8.25 -2.73
C SER A 12 10.39 -8.65 -2.79
N LEU A 13 9.53 -7.75 -3.24
CA LEU A 13 8.13 -8.02 -3.56
C LEU A 13 8.00 -8.80 -4.90
N SER A 14 8.94 -9.72 -5.13
CA SER A 14 9.11 -10.51 -6.35
C SER A 14 7.93 -11.43 -6.66
N PHE A 15 7.09 -11.69 -5.65
CA PHE A 15 5.84 -12.41 -5.84
C PHE A 15 4.81 -11.62 -6.67
N LEU A 16 4.86 -10.28 -6.68
CA LEU A 16 3.91 -9.44 -7.42
C LEU A 16 4.24 -9.41 -8.92
N ARG A 17 3.21 -9.50 -9.75
CA ARG A 17 3.32 -9.41 -11.22
C ARG A 17 2.59 -8.17 -11.73
N ALA A 18 2.92 -7.69 -12.92
CA ALA A 18 2.21 -6.54 -13.51
C ALA A 18 0.73 -6.86 -13.79
N PHE A 19 0.47 -8.05 -14.34
CA PHE A 19 -0.86 -8.52 -14.71
C PHE A 19 -1.11 -9.92 -14.15
N ASP A 20 -2.38 -10.25 -13.93
CA ASP A 20 -2.79 -11.63 -13.69
C ASP A 20 -2.56 -12.45 -14.96
N VAL A 21 -1.88 -13.58 -14.81
CA VAL A 21 -1.75 -14.57 -15.88
C VAL A 21 -2.78 -15.65 -15.56
N LEU A 22 -3.81 -15.76 -16.40
CA LEU A 22 -4.71 -16.90 -16.36
C LEU A 22 -3.94 -18.10 -16.92
N GLU A 23 -3.39 -18.94 -16.03
CA GLU A 23 -2.89 -20.24 -16.46
C GLU A 23 -4.08 -21.09 -16.94
N LYS A 24 -3.90 -21.74 -18.08
CA LYS A 24 -4.93 -22.44 -18.85
C LYS A 24 -5.62 -23.59 -18.08
N GLU A 25 -5.05 -24.01 -16.94
CA GLU A 25 -5.49 -25.12 -16.11
C GLU A 25 -6.36 -24.71 -14.90
N ILE A 26 -6.54 -23.42 -14.65
CA ILE A 26 -7.49 -22.97 -13.63
C ILE A 26 -8.88 -23.17 -14.22
N SER A 27 -9.68 -24.04 -13.60
CA SER A 27 -11.12 -24.13 -13.87
C SER A 27 -11.70 -22.73 -13.79
N LEU A 28 -11.98 -22.12 -14.94
CA LEU A 28 -12.44 -20.74 -15.07
C LEU A 28 -13.76 -20.59 -14.30
N THR A 29 -13.66 -20.17 -13.04
CA THR A 29 -14.79 -19.62 -12.31
C THR A 29 -15.04 -18.23 -12.90
N ASN A 30 -16.29 -17.78 -13.00
CA ASN A 30 -16.64 -16.43 -13.46
C ASN A 30 -16.25 -15.34 -12.42
N GLU A 31 -15.21 -15.59 -11.63
CA GLU A 31 -14.77 -14.72 -10.54
C GLU A 31 -13.78 -13.68 -11.07
N VAL A 32 -14.07 -12.42 -10.76
CA VAL A 32 -13.22 -11.28 -11.15
C VAL A 32 -11.92 -11.22 -10.31
N PHE A 33 -11.90 -11.87 -9.15
CA PHE A 33 -10.76 -11.89 -8.23
C PHE A 33 -10.46 -13.32 -7.77
N ILE A 34 -9.43 -13.92 -8.34
CA ILE A 34 -9.02 -15.30 -8.08
C ILE A 34 -7.79 -15.43 -7.15
N GLY A 35 -7.40 -14.34 -6.47
CA GLY A 35 -6.23 -14.32 -5.60
C GLY A 35 -4.87 -14.33 -6.33
N ALA A 36 -4.87 -14.19 -7.66
CA ALA A 36 -3.64 -14.09 -8.45
C ALA A 36 -2.79 -12.85 -8.09
N PRO A 37 -1.45 -12.91 -8.30
CA PRO A 37 -0.51 -11.90 -7.80
C PRO A 37 -0.36 -10.64 -8.67
N GLY A 38 -1.14 -10.47 -9.72
CA GLY A 38 -1.08 -9.32 -10.61
C GLY A 38 -1.54 -8.02 -9.94
N LEU A 39 -0.88 -6.90 -10.26
CA LEU A 39 -1.32 -5.55 -9.88
C LEU A 39 -2.63 -5.17 -10.57
N VAL A 40 -2.85 -5.70 -11.77
CA VAL A 40 -4.07 -5.55 -12.56
C VAL A 40 -4.59 -6.94 -12.90
N ASN A 41 -5.90 -7.16 -12.77
CA ASN A 41 -6.48 -8.44 -13.17
C ASN A 41 -6.65 -8.55 -14.70
N ASP A 42 -7.09 -9.71 -15.16
CA ASP A 42 -7.42 -10.04 -16.55
C ASP A 42 -8.46 -9.10 -17.17
N MET A 43 -9.38 -8.58 -16.37
CA MET A 43 -10.39 -7.60 -16.78
C MET A 43 -9.88 -6.14 -16.78
N GLY A 44 -8.58 -5.90 -16.55
CA GLY A 44 -7.99 -4.56 -16.54
C GLY A 44 -8.25 -3.75 -15.26
N ILE A 45 -8.78 -4.38 -14.21
CA ILE A 45 -9.08 -3.74 -12.93
C ILE A 45 -7.81 -3.67 -12.08
N ARG A 46 -7.45 -2.45 -11.68
CA ARG A 46 -6.32 -2.16 -10.78
C ARG A 46 -6.64 -2.61 -9.36
N LYS A 47 -5.82 -3.50 -8.79
CA LYS A 47 -5.93 -4.00 -7.42
C LYS A 47 -5.35 -2.99 -6.41
N PRO A 48 -5.65 -3.11 -5.10
CA PRO A 48 -5.06 -2.24 -4.07
C PRO A 48 -3.52 -2.19 -4.09
N SER A 49 -2.87 -3.28 -4.48
CA SER A 49 -1.41 -3.35 -4.68
C SER A 49 -0.91 -2.38 -5.77
N TYR A 50 -1.66 -2.19 -6.86
CA TYR A 50 -1.35 -1.18 -7.86
C TYR A 50 -1.31 0.22 -7.26
N TYR A 51 -2.33 0.57 -6.47
CA TYR A 51 -2.43 1.91 -5.86
C TYR A 51 -1.33 2.15 -4.83
N ALA A 52 -0.89 1.12 -4.11
CA ALA A 52 0.28 1.21 -3.24
C ALA A 52 1.53 1.66 -4.02
N TYR A 53 1.83 1.02 -5.15
CA TYR A 53 2.94 1.42 -6.02
C TYR A 53 2.73 2.79 -6.68
N TYR A 54 1.50 3.09 -7.09
CA TYR A 54 1.17 4.41 -7.63
C TYR A 54 1.48 5.52 -6.62
N LEU A 55 1.07 5.36 -5.35
CA LEU A 55 1.37 6.32 -4.30
C LEU A 55 2.88 6.41 -4.01
N LEU A 56 3.57 5.26 -3.94
CA LEU A 56 5.03 5.23 -3.79
C LEU A 56 5.74 5.97 -4.94
N SER A 57 5.23 5.87 -6.18
CA SER A 57 5.79 6.58 -7.34
C SER A 57 5.60 8.10 -7.30
N LYS A 58 4.76 8.62 -6.40
CA LYS A 58 4.59 10.07 -6.19
C LYS A 58 5.59 10.65 -5.19
N LEU A 59 6.34 9.80 -4.49
CA LEU A 59 7.36 10.25 -3.56
C LEU A 59 8.48 10.99 -4.31
N GLY A 60 8.98 12.04 -3.67
CA GLY A 60 10.16 12.77 -4.13
C GLY A 60 11.45 11.99 -3.93
N ASN A 61 12.55 12.59 -4.38
CA ASN A 61 13.89 12.01 -4.30
C ASN A 61 14.62 12.35 -2.98
N GLU A 62 14.16 13.35 -2.24
CA GLU A 62 14.71 13.72 -0.93
C GLU A 62 13.77 13.25 0.19
N ILE A 63 14.29 12.48 1.15
CA ILE A 63 13.52 12.09 2.35
C ILE A 63 13.65 13.19 3.41
N VAL A 64 12.52 13.73 3.84
CA VAL A 64 12.44 14.79 4.86
C VAL A 64 12.18 14.21 6.24
N ALA A 65 11.23 13.28 6.32
CA ALA A 65 10.88 12.57 7.55
C ALA A 65 10.32 11.19 7.22
N MET A 66 10.60 10.20 8.05
CA MET A 66 10.16 8.83 7.81
C MET A 66 10.08 8.07 9.13
N GLU A 67 8.89 7.55 9.45
CA GLU A 67 8.67 6.75 10.64
C GLU A 67 7.61 5.67 10.35
N ASN A 68 7.36 4.78 11.30
CA ASN A 68 6.30 3.79 11.13
C ASN A 68 4.95 4.50 10.95
N GLY A 69 4.40 4.43 9.75
CA GLY A 69 3.08 4.92 9.37
C GLY A 69 3.07 6.23 8.58
N TYR A 70 4.24 6.81 8.29
CA TYR A 70 4.33 7.87 7.29
C TYR A 70 5.71 8.00 6.66
N ILE A 71 5.74 8.56 5.46
CA ILE A 71 6.95 9.08 4.83
C ILE A 71 6.65 10.45 4.24
N VAL A 72 7.55 11.39 4.49
CA VAL A 72 7.56 12.74 3.91
C VAL A 72 8.77 12.84 3.01
N THR A 73 8.52 13.19 1.77
CA THR A 73 9.56 13.43 0.77
C THR A 73 9.41 14.81 0.17
N LYS A 74 10.48 15.28 -0.43
CA LYS A 74 10.54 16.56 -1.12
C LYS A 74 11.07 16.34 -2.53
N LYS A 75 10.51 17.11 -3.46
CA LYS A 75 11.01 17.27 -4.82
C LYS A 75 10.90 18.75 -5.16
N ASP A 76 12.03 19.40 -5.38
CA ASP A 76 12.08 20.85 -5.62
C ASP A 76 11.41 21.66 -4.49
N ASP A 77 10.34 22.41 -4.77
CA ASP A 77 9.56 23.16 -3.77
C ASP A 77 8.28 22.40 -3.31
N GLU A 78 8.10 21.15 -3.73
CA GLU A 78 6.93 20.33 -3.40
C GLU A 78 7.24 19.29 -2.32
N TYR A 79 6.35 19.17 -1.34
CA TYR A 79 6.39 18.11 -0.32
C TYR A 79 5.31 17.08 -0.60
N CYS A 80 5.66 15.80 -0.53
CA CYS A 80 4.73 14.69 -0.63
C CYS A 80 4.70 13.95 0.71
N ILE A 81 3.50 13.83 1.29
CA ILE A 81 3.26 13.13 2.55
C ILE A 81 2.41 11.89 2.25
N LEU A 82 2.97 10.71 2.48
CA LEU A 82 2.26 9.44 2.37
C LEU A 82 2.02 8.87 3.77
N LEU A 83 0.76 8.88 4.20
CA LEU A 83 0.31 8.29 5.46
C LEU A 83 -0.22 6.87 5.22
N TYR A 84 0.14 5.93 6.08
CA TYR A 84 -0.33 4.54 5.97
C TYR A 84 -0.41 3.85 7.34
N SER A 85 -1.26 2.83 7.45
CA SER A 85 -1.41 2.02 8.66
C SER A 85 -0.80 0.65 8.43
N TYR A 86 0.09 0.22 9.34
CA TYR A 86 0.71 -1.08 9.34
C TYR A 86 0.93 -1.55 10.78
N THR A 87 0.77 -2.85 11.01
CA THR A 87 1.03 -3.53 12.27
C THR A 87 1.57 -4.92 11.98
N ASP A 88 2.52 -5.38 12.78
CA ASP A 88 3.13 -6.70 12.64
C ASP A 88 2.15 -7.84 12.93
N GLU A 89 1.05 -7.56 13.64
CA GLU A 89 -0.08 -8.48 13.81
C GLU A 89 -0.64 -8.98 12.47
N ILE A 90 -0.44 -8.24 11.36
CA ILE A 90 -0.84 -8.68 10.02
C ILE A 90 -0.06 -9.93 9.58
N ASN A 91 1.21 -10.06 9.96
CA ASN A 91 2.03 -11.21 9.61
C ASN A 91 1.66 -12.45 10.43
N GLU A 92 1.06 -12.26 11.60
CA GLU A 92 0.56 -13.32 12.48
C GLU A 92 -0.84 -13.84 12.05
N LEU A 93 -1.51 -13.17 11.10
CA LEU A 93 -2.78 -13.64 10.52
C LEU A 93 -2.54 -14.83 9.56
N GLN A 94 -2.11 -15.96 10.11
CA GLN A 94 -1.82 -17.20 9.37
C GLN A 94 -3.07 -17.91 8.81
N LYS A 95 -4.29 -17.41 9.06
CA LYS A 95 -5.52 -18.00 8.50
C LYS A 95 -6.36 -16.92 7.81
N TYR A 96 -6.44 -17.01 6.48
CA TYR A 96 -7.31 -16.17 5.65
C TYR A 96 -8.77 -16.19 6.14
N ASP A 97 -9.23 -17.33 6.67
CA ASP A 97 -10.59 -17.50 7.22
C ASP A 97 -10.88 -16.63 8.46
N ASP A 98 -9.86 -16.29 9.24
CA ASP A 98 -9.97 -15.44 10.44
C ASP A 98 -10.11 -13.94 10.11
N ILE A 99 -9.90 -13.54 8.85
CA ILE A 99 -10.04 -12.16 8.36
C ILE A 99 -11.49 -11.90 7.98
N PHE A 100 -12.14 -12.83 7.27
CA PHE A 100 -13.52 -12.67 6.79
C PHE A 100 -14.58 -12.85 7.90
N THR A 101 -14.29 -13.66 8.91
CA THR A 101 -15.25 -14.04 9.95
C THR A 101 -15.37 -13.03 11.11
N LYS A 102 -14.37 -12.16 11.33
CA LYS A 102 -14.32 -11.30 12.52
C LYS A 102 -14.59 -9.82 12.21
N ARG A 103 -15.86 -9.42 12.32
CA ARG A 103 -16.30 -8.00 12.47
C ARG A 103 -15.53 -7.23 13.57
N GLY A 104 -14.93 -7.93 14.55
CA GLY A 104 -14.17 -7.35 15.66
C GLY A 104 -12.76 -6.82 15.33
N LYS A 105 -12.19 -7.15 14.17
CA LYS A 105 -10.80 -6.76 13.81
C LYS A 105 -10.65 -5.40 13.12
N ARG A 106 -11.75 -4.67 12.88
CA ARG A 106 -11.72 -3.31 12.28
C ARG A 106 -10.84 -2.30 13.06
N LYS A 107 -10.58 -2.54 14.34
CA LYS A 107 -9.67 -1.70 15.14
C LYS A 107 -8.19 -1.85 14.77
N ILE A 108 -7.75 -3.04 14.34
CA ILE A 108 -6.33 -3.36 14.07
C ILE A 108 -5.76 -2.46 12.98
N TYR A 109 -6.57 -2.10 11.99
CA TYR A 109 -6.16 -1.27 10.86
C TYR A 109 -6.36 0.23 11.09
N LYS A 110 -7.04 0.64 12.17
CA LYS A 110 -7.46 2.03 12.38
C LYS A 110 -6.39 2.81 13.13
N ARG A 111 -5.62 3.61 12.40
CA ARG A 111 -4.72 4.63 12.95
C ARG A 111 -5.33 6.02 12.79
N LYS A 112 -5.28 6.84 13.84
CA LYS A 112 -5.61 8.27 13.77
C LYS A 112 -4.33 9.04 13.47
N PHE A 113 -4.38 9.95 12.51
CA PHE A 113 -3.28 10.84 12.20
C PHE A 113 -3.69 12.27 12.52
N SER A 114 -2.79 13.02 13.14
CA SER A 114 -2.85 14.48 13.27
C SER A 114 -1.59 15.01 12.62
N LEU A 115 -1.73 15.92 11.66
CA LEU A 115 -0.62 16.48 10.93
C LEU A 115 -0.49 17.95 11.27
N ASN A 116 0.67 18.33 11.80
CA ASN A 116 1.05 19.72 12.01
C ASN A 116 2.16 20.04 11.02
N ILE A 117 1.92 21.01 10.13
CA ILE A 117 2.89 21.43 9.12
C ILE A 117 3.30 22.86 9.46
N GLU A 118 4.56 23.01 9.86
CA GLU A 118 5.11 24.28 10.32
C GLU A 118 6.14 24.84 9.33
N ASN A 119 6.45 26.12 9.46
CA ASN A 119 7.48 26.80 8.67
C ASN A 119 7.28 26.72 7.13
N ILE A 120 6.02 26.72 6.68
CA ILE A 120 5.69 26.76 5.26
C ILE A 120 5.86 28.19 4.72
N LYS A 121 6.44 28.34 3.52
CA LYS A 121 6.49 29.62 2.79
C LYS A 121 5.06 30.16 2.64
N LYS A 122 4.86 31.46 2.85
CA LYS A 122 3.53 32.12 2.72
C LYS A 122 2.87 31.92 1.35
N SER A 123 3.66 31.66 0.30
CA SER A 123 3.19 31.45 -1.07
C SER A 123 2.85 29.99 -1.39
N SER A 124 3.06 29.05 -0.46
CA SER A 124 2.79 27.64 -0.71
C SER A 124 1.29 27.38 -0.82
N ARG A 125 0.92 26.50 -1.76
CA ARG A 125 -0.44 25.98 -1.91
C ARG A 125 -0.48 24.61 -1.24
N ILE A 126 -1.48 24.37 -0.40
CA ILE A 126 -1.75 23.10 0.27
C ILE A 126 -3.00 22.49 -0.37
#